data_AF-A0A928NIB2-F1
#
_entry.id   AF-A0A928NIB2-F1
#
_cell.length_a   1.000
_cell.length_b   1.000
_cell.length_c   1.000
_cell.angle_alpha   90.00
_cell.angle_beta   90.00
_cell.angle_gamma   90.00
#
_symmetry.space_group_name_H-M   'P 1'
#
loop_
_entity.id
_entity.type
_entity.pdbx_description
1 polymer ?
#
loop_
_entity_poly.entity_id
_entity_poly.type
_entity_poly.pdbx_seq_one_letter_code
_entity_poly.pdbx_strand_id
1 'polypeptide(L)' 'MHDNIKGLHFSGNFGKESAILAGLCEAQGDCAVVIDCDLQHPPEKILEMYRLWEEGYDIVEGIKNKHEESKR' A
#
# COMPACT_ATOMS: atom_id res chain seq x y z
N MET A 1 -7.79 21.15 -6.17
CA MET A 1 -6.92 19.96 -6.25
C MET A 1 -6.36 19.73 -4.86
N HIS A 2 -6.22 18.49 -4.44
CA HIS A 2 -5.55 18.16 -3.19
C HIS A 2 -4.05 18.09 -3.47
N ASP A 3 -3.23 18.90 -2.80
CA ASP A 3 -1.79 18.98 -3.06
C ASP A 3 -1.04 17.67 -2.75
N ASN A 4 -1.68 16.77 -2.00
CA ASN A 4 -1.17 15.45 -1.62
C ASN A 4 -1.68 14.30 -2.51
N ILE A 5 -2.32 14.59 -3.65
CA ILE A 5 -2.81 13.56 -4.58
C ILE A 5 -2.17 13.73 -5.94
N LYS A 6 -1.46 12.68 -6.39
CA LYS A 6 -0.90 12.56 -7.74
C LYS A 6 -1.49 11.34 -8.42
N GLY A 7 -2.05 11.52 -9.61
CA GLY A 7 -2.61 10.43 -10.43
C GLY A 7 -1.67 10.06 -11.58
N LEU A 8 -1.57 8.76 -11.87
CA LEU A 8 -0.87 8.21 -13.03
C LEU A 8 -1.89 7.53 -13.93
N HIS A 9 -1.92 7.91 -15.21
CA HIS A 9 -2.84 7.34 -16.19
C HIS A 9 -2.06 6.68 -17.32
N PHE A 10 -2.31 5.39 -17.53
CA PHE A 10 -1.68 4.64 -18.60
C PHE A 10 -2.43 4.79 -19.92
N SER A 11 -1.71 4.64 -21.02
CA SER A 11 -2.30 4.60 -22.37
C SER A 11 -3.14 3.35 -22.64
N GLY A 12 -3.10 2.35 -21.74
CA GLY A 12 -3.79 1.07 -21.87
C GLY A 12 -3.78 0.26 -20.56
N ASN A 13 -4.31 -0.96 -20.61
CA ASN A 13 -4.30 -1.86 -19.45
C ASN A 13 -3.01 -2.70 -19.42
N PHE A 14 -2.17 -2.46 -18.41
CA PHE A 14 -0.87 -3.13 -18.24
C PHE A 14 -0.82 -4.07 -17.02
N GLY A 15 -1.95 -4.28 -16.34
CA GLY A 15 -2.03 -5.12 -15.15
C GLY A 15 -1.64 -4.42 -13.83
N LYS A 16 -1.86 -5.13 -12.72
CA LYS A 16 -1.71 -4.60 -11.36
C LYS A 16 -0.25 -4.33 -11.01
N GLU A 17 0.64 -5.23 -11.37
CA GLU A 17 2.07 -5.15 -11.06
C GLU A 17 2.70 -3.92 -11.74
N SER A 18 2.32 -3.65 -12.99
CA SER A 18 2.76 -2.45 -13.71
C SER A 18 2.27 -1.16 -13.06
N ALA A 19 1.03 -1.15 -12.56
CA ALA A 19 0.47 0.00 -11.84
C ALA A 19 1.18 0.26 -10.51
N ILE A 20 1.44 -0.81 -9.73
CA ILE A 20 2.19 -0.72 -8.48
C ILE A 20 3.60 -0.21 -8.75
N LEU A 21 4.31 -0.78 -9.72
CA LEU A 21 5.66 -0.36 -10.06
C LEU A 21 5.72 1.12 -10.47
N ALA A 22 4.81 1.58 -11.34
CA ALA A 22 4.77 2.98 -11.73
C ALA A 22 4.50 3.91 -10.54
N GLY A 23 3.60 3.51 -9.63
CA GLY A 23 3.36 4.25 -8.39
C GLY A 23 4.60 4.33 -7.50
N LEU A 24 5.34 3.23 -7.35
CA LEU A 24 6.58 3.18 -6.59
C LEU A 24 7.70 4.03 -7.23
N CYS A 25 7.83 4.02 -8.56
CA CYS A 25 8.81 4.85 -9.27
C CYS A 25 8.56 6.35 -9.13
N GLU A 26 7.29 6.76 -8.99
CA GLU A 26 6.88 8.16 -8.87
C GLU A 26 6.76 8.63 -7.41
N ALA A 27 6.84 7.71 -6.44
CA ALA A 27 6.84 8.04 -5.01
C ALA A 27 8.15 8.74 -4.62
N GLN A 28 8.04 9.79 -3.80
CA GLN A 28 9.18 10.63 -3.41
C GLN A 28 9.47 10.61 -1.91
N GLY A 29 8.75 9.79 -1.14
CA GLY A 29 8.96 9.64 0.30
C GLY A 29 10.10 8.69 0.64
N ASP A 30 10.56 8.74 1.89
CA ASP A 30 11.60 7.85 2.42
C ASP A 30 11.14 6.38 2.51
N CYS A 31 9.83 6.16 2.58
CA CYS A 31 9.18 4.85 2.51
C CYS A 31 7.91 4.92 1.65
N ALA A 32 7.48 3.78 1.12
CA ALA A 32 6.24 3.64 0.36
C ALA A 32 5.37 2.52 0.92
N VAL A 33 4.05 2.68 0.81
CA VAL A 33 3.06 1.69 1.23
C VAL A 33 2.14 1.38 0.05
N VAL A 34 1.93 0.09 -0.20
CA VAL A 34 0.99 -0.39 -1.23
C VAL A 34 -0.26 -0.89 -0.53
N ILE A 35 -1.43 -0.38 -0.94
CA ILE A 35 -2.73 -0.76 -0.40
C ILE A 35 -3.74 -0.92 -1.53
N ASP A 36 -4.60 -1.95 -1.43
CA ASP A 36 -5.68 -2.16 -2.39
C ASP A 36 -6.85 -1.18 -2.14
N CYS A 37 -7.53 -0.78 -3.21
CA CYS A 37 -8.61 0.21 -3.17
C CYS A 37 -9.98 -0.37 -2.80
N ASP A 38 -10.05 -1.65 -2.43
CA ASP A 38 -11.30 -2.36 -2.09
C ASP A 38 -11.74 -2.19 -0.63
N LEU A 39 -10.97 -1.43 0.16
CA LEU A 39 -11.21 -1.15 1.59
C LEU A 39 -11.23 -2.40 2.48
N GLN A 40 -10.78 -3.57 1.99
CA GLN A 40 -10.60 -4.74 2.85
C GLN A 40 -9.41 -4.59 3.79
N HIS A 41 -8.54 -3.62 3.52
CA HIS A 41 -7.33 -3.32 4.27
C HIS A 41 -7.54 -2.02 5.07
N PRO A 42 -7.64 -2.09 6.42
CA PRO A 42 -7.84 -0.90 7.25
C PRO A 42 -6.61 0.03 7.16
N PRO A 43 -6.75 1.28 6.68
CA PRO A 43 -5.64 2.23 6.57
C PRO A 43 -4.97 2.55 7.90
N GLU A 44 -5.66 2.35 9.03
CA GLU A 44 -5.12 2.57 10.37
C GLU A 44 -3.90 1.68 10.65
N LYS A 45 -3.80 0.53 9.99
CA LYS A 45 -2.64 -0.38 10.11
C LYS A 45 -1.35 0.19 9.52
N ILE A 46 -1.45 1.16 8.61
CA ILE A 46 -0.28 1.84 8.05
C ILE A 46 0.54 2.52 9.15
N LEU A 47 -0.11 3.05 10.20
CA LEU A 47 0.59 3.67 11.33
C LEU A 47 1.42 2.66 12.13
N GLU A 48 0.91 1.45 12.33
CA GLU A 48 1.66 0.37 12.99
C GLU A 48 2.84 -0.08 12.12
N MET A 49 2.62 -0.20 10.81
CA MET A 49 3.67 -0.59 9.85
C MET A 49 4.79 0.47 9.78
N TYR A 50 4.44 1.75 9.76
CA TYR A 50 5.39 2.85 9.72
C TYR A 50 6.29 2.87 10.97
N ARG A 51 5.74 2.60 12.17
CA ARG A 51 6.55 2.51 13.40
C ARG A 51 7.58 1.40 13.34
N LEU A 52 7.21 0.23 12.81
CA LEU A 52 8.16 -0.87 12.59
C LEU A 52 9.23 -0.44 11.59
N TRP A 53 8.88 0.24 10.51
CA TRP A 53 9.88 0.77 9.58
C TRP A 53 10.86 1.74 10.28
N GLU A 54 10.37 2.64 11.14
CA GLU A 54 11.23 3.54 11.95
C GLU A 54 12.16 2.81 12.93
N GLU A 55 11.81 1.61 13.37
CA GLU A 55 12.67 0.75 14.20
C GLU A 55 13.83 0.11 13.42
N GLY A 56 13.87 0.29 12.09
CA GLY A 56 14.95 -0.18 11.21
C GLY A 56 14.61 -1.43 10.41
N TYR A 57 13.33 -1.82 10.33
CA TYR A 57 12.89 -2.91 9.47
C TYR A 57 12.77 -2.44 8.02
N ASP A 58 13.50 -3.07 7.10
CA ASP A 58 13.49 -2.69 5.67
C ASP A 58 12.14 -2.98 4.98
N ILE A 59 11.46 -4.06 5.38
CA ILE A 59 10.20 -4.52 4.80
C ILE A 59 9.23 -4.90 5.92
N VAL A 60 8.02 -4.36 5.86
CA VAL A 60 6.93 -4.66 6.79
C VAL A 60 5.71 -5.15 6.02
N GLU A 61 5.22 -6.34 6.37
CA GLU A 61 4.08 -6.98 5.71
C GLU A 61 2.86 -7.05 6.64
N GLY A 62 1.69 -6.69 6.10
CA GLY A 62 0.41 -6.88 6.79
C GLY A 62 -0.12 -8.30 6.58
N ILE A 63 -0.11 -9.12 7.63
CA ILE A 63 -0.59 -10.51 7.57
C ILE A 63 -2.02 -10.59 8.10
N LYS A 64 -2.93 -11.18 7.31
CA LYS A 64 -4.29 -11.51 7.80
C LYS A 64 -4.21 -12.71 8.75
N ASN A 65 -4.79 -12.59 9.94
CA ASN A 65 -4.89 -13.71 10.88
C ASN A 65 -5.85 -14.77 10.31
N LYS A 66 -5.35 -15.98 10.03
CA LYS A 66 -6.13 -17.11 9.49
C LYS A 66 -7.26 -17.62 10.40
N HIS A 67 -7.42 -17.09 11.61
CA HIS A 67 -8.34 -17.63 12.62
C HIS A 67 -9.75 -17.01 12.63
N GLU A 68 -10.05 -16.04 11.78
CA GLU A 68 -11.38 -15.38 11.78
C GLU A 68 -12.24 -15.64 10.52
N GLU A 69 -11.77 -16.43 9.55
CA GLU A 69 -12.54 -16.79 8.33
C GLU A 69 -13.26 -18.15 8.44
N SER A 70 -13.90 -18.43 9.59
CA SER A 70 -14.90 -19.50 9.69
C SER A 70 -16.09 -19.11 10.56
N LYS A 71 -16.58 -17.88 10.39
CA LYS A 71 -17.97 -17.50 10.73
C LYS A 71 -18.47 -16.43 9.77
N ARG A 72 -18.90 -16.84 8.58
CA ARG A 72 -20.22 -16.55 8.01
C ARG A 72 -20.38 -17.18 6.63
#